data_AF-A0A8S3G8S1-F1
#
_entry.id   AF-A0A8S3G8S1-F1
#
_cell.length_a   1.000
_cell.length_b   1.000
_cell.length_c   1.000
_cell.angle_alpha   90.00
_cell.angle_beta   90.00
_cell.angle_gamma   90.00
#
_symmetry.space_group_name_H-M   'P 1'
#
loop_
_entity.id
_entity.type
_entity.pdbx_description
1 polymer ?
#
loop_
_entity_poly.entity_id
_entity_poly.type
_entity_poly.pdbx_seq_one_letter_code
_entity_poly.pdbx_strand_id
1 'polypeptide(L)'
;KNELSTSVLIFGPPGIGKTCLAKAVGVECRMPIISVNDWEYQSKYLQFTEKCVESLFRFACQQQPCILFVDDIDGLLGQRDDSRLEVNQHITRDFLIQMEGNLLYHTKE
;
A
#
# COMPACT_ATOMS: atom_id res chain seq x y z
N LYS A 1 0.23 -20.29 -15.95
CA LYS A 1 1.39 -19.69 -15.25
C LYS A 1 0.93 -19.43 -13.82
N ASN A 2 1.51 -20.07 -12.81
CA ASN A 2 1.28 -19.68 -11.41
C ASN A 2 1.90 -18.29 -11.24
N GLU A 3 1.11 -17.24 -11.44
CA GLU A 3 1.48 -15.92 -10.93
C GLU A 3 1.44 -16.03 -9.42
N LEU A 4 2.62 -16.15 -8.80
CA LEU A 4 2.76 -15.99 -7.37
C LEU A 4 2.21 -14.60 -7.04
N SER A 5 1.12 -14.55 -6.28
CA SER A 5 0.55 -13.30 -5.79
C SER A 5 1.62 -12.56 -4.98
N THR A 6 2.06 -11.40 -5.46
CA THR A 6 3.12 -10.59 -4.81
C THR A 6 2.59 -9.84 -3.57
N SER A 7 1.33 -10.05 -3.18
CA SER A 7 0.65 -9.33 -2.11
C SER A 7 0.08 -10.27 -1.04
N VAL A 8 0.17 -9.83 0.22
CA VAL A 8 -0.36 -10.54 1.40
C VAL A 8 -1.16 -9.56 2.24
N LEU A 9 -2.38 -9.94 2.63
CA LEU A 9 -3.22 -9.19 3.56
C LEU A 9 -3.22 -9.86 4.93
N ILE A 10 -2.89 -9.10 5.97
CA ILE A 10 -2.94 -9.57 7.36
C ILE A 10 -4.13 -8.89 8.05
N PHE A 11 -5.15 -9.67 8.44
CA PHE A 11 -6.38 -9.16 9.04
C PHE A 11 -6.66 -9.79 10.41
N GLY A 12 -7.32 -9.05 11.31
CA GLY A 12 -7.84 -9.56 12.59
C GLY A 12 -8.20 -8.44 13.58
N PRO A 13 -8.54 -8.76 14.83
CA PRO A 13 -8.83 -7.78 15.88
C PRO A 13 -7.63 -6.87 16.22
N PRO A 14 -7.84 -5.65 16.74
CA PRO A 14 -6.73 -4.79 17.19
C PRO A 14 -5.95 -5.45 18.34
N GLY A 15 -4.65 -5.14 18.46
CA GLY A 15 -3.81 -5.62 19.56
C GLY A 15 -3.23 -7.04 19.41
N ILE A 16 -3.48 -7.76 18.30
CA ILE A 16 -2.90 -9.10 18.07
C ILE A 16 -1.48 -9.09 17.48
N GLY A 17 -0.85 -7.91 17.35
CA GLY A 17 0.53 -7.81 16.86
C GLY A 17 0.73 -7.90 15.34
N LYS A 18 -0.28 -7.58 14.52
CA LYS A 18 -0.16 -7.58 13.04
C LYS A 18 1.02 -6.76 12.51
N THR A 19 1.12 -5.51 12.96
CA THR A 19 2.24 -4.61 12.66
C THR A 19 3.58 -5.17 13.13
N CYS A 20 3.60 -5.83 14.29
CA CYS A 20 4.81 -6.46 14.82
C CYS A 20 5.23 -7.66 13.96
N LEU A 21 4.28 -8.47 13.49
CA LEU A 21 4.53 -9.60 12.61
C LEU A 21 5.16 -9.13 11.29
N ALA A 22 4.59 -8.12 10.65
CA ALA A 22 5.14 -7.60 9.39
C ALA A 22 6.57 -7.06 9.54
N LYS A 23 6.84 -6.33 10.63
CA LYS A 23 8.18 -5.84 10.95
C LYS A 23 9.16 -6.99 11.20
N ALA A 24 8.74 -8.00 11.97
CA ALA A 24 9.56 -9.18 12.23
C ALA A 24 9.88 -9.96 10.94
N VAL A 25 8.91 -10.09 10.02
CA VAL A 25 9.12 -10.75 8.73
C VAL A 25 10.20 -10.04 7.91
N GLY A 26 10.18 -8.71 7.78
CA GLY A 26 11.23 -8.05 6.99
C GLY A 26 12.60 -8.09 7.65
N VAL A 27 12.68 -8.11 8.99
CA VAL A 27 13.93 -8.38 9.72
C VAL A 27 14.46 -9.78 9.40
N GLU A 28 13.59 -10.79 9.46
CA GLU A 28 13.96 -12.19 9.20
C GLU A 28 14.36 -12.41 7.74
N CYS A 29 13.63 -11.80 6.79
CA CYS A 29 13.93 -11.85 5.37
C CYS A 29 15.16 -11.01 4.97
N ARG A 30 15.70 -10.18 5.88
CA ARG A 30 16.81 -9.24 5.62
C ARG A 30 16.54 -8.32 4.41
N MET A 31 15.29 -7.91 4.25
CA MET A 31 14.85 -7.04 3.16
C MET A 31 14.47 -5.66 3.71
N PRO A 32 14.80 -4.56 3.01
CA PRO A 32 14.32 -3.24 3.38
C PRO A 32 12.79 -3.21 3.39
N ILE A 33 12.20 -2.76 4.51
CA ILE A 33 10.77 -2.51 4.64
C ILE A 33 10.50 -1.03 4.41
N ILE A 34 9.67 -0.72 3.43
CA ILE A 34 9.10 0.62 3.22
C ILE A 34 7.74 0.62 3.93
N SER A 35 7.65 1.31 5.07
CA SER A 35 6.43 1.39 5.88
C SER A 35 5.64 2.65 5.54
N VAL A 36 4.35 2.50 5.30
CA VAL A 36 3.39 3.60 5.14
C VAL A 36 2.44 3.55 6.34
N ASN A 37 2.50 4.57 7.20
CA ASN A 37 1.67 4.67 8.41
C ASN A 37 0.76 5.90 8.31
N ASP A 38 -0.42 5.83 8.94
CA ASP A 38 -1.37 6.94 9.17
C ASP A 38 -1.73 7.75 7.92
N TRP A 39 -2.47 7.11 7.01
CA TRP A 39 -3.01 7.79 5.83
C TRP A 39 -3.97 8.94 6.17
N GLU A 40 -4.73 8.80 7.27
CA GLU A 40 -5.66 9.85 7.73
C GLU A 40 -4.94 11.14 8.13
N TYR A 41 -3.77 11.04 8.75
CA TYR A 41 -3.00 12.21 9.17
C TYR A 41 -2.35 12.91 7.97
N GLN A 42 -1.92 12.11 6.98
CA GLN A 42 -1.37 12.65 5.73
C GLN A 42 -2.46 13.28 4.85
N SER A 43 -3.69 12.76 4.81
CA SER A 43 -4.83 13.33 4.06
C SER A 43 -5.26 14.73 4.55
N LYS A 44 -5.11 15.03 5.85
CA LYS A 44 -5.51 16.35 6.41
C LYS A 44 -4.53 17.49 6.11
N TYR A 45 -3.26 17.19 5.84
CA TYR A 45 -2.21 18.20 5.66
C TYR A 45 -1.52 18.13 4.28
N LEU A 46 -1.44 16.95 3.69
CA LEU A 46 -1.04 16.73 2.31
C LEU A 46 -2.31 16.42 1.52
N GLN A 47 -2.56 17.17 0.45
CA GLN A 47 -3.53 16.76 -0.56
C GLN A 47 -3.00 15.45 -1.17
N PHE A 48 -3.43 14.33 -0.60
CA PHE A 48 -3.07 13.03 -1.10
C PHE A 48 -3.66 12.90 -2.50
N THR A 49 -2.79 12.82 -3.50
CA THR A 49 -3.18 12.71 -4.91
C THR A 49 -2.76 11.35 -5.46
N GLU A 50 -3.38 10.96 -6.57
CA GLU A 50 -3.01 9.79 -7.38
C GLU A 50 -1.48 9.66 -7.57
N LYS A 51 -0.80 10.79 -7.76
CA LYS A 51 0.66 10.89 -7.92
C LYS A 51 1.46 10.42 -6.70
N CYS A 52 0.91 10.54 -5.49
CA CYS A 52 1.57 10.08 -4.28
C CYS A 52 1.61 8.54 -4.23
N VAL A 53 0.50 7.88 -4.60
CA VAL A 53 0.44 6.42 -4.72
C VAL A 53 1.42 5.94 -5.79
N GLU A 54 1.39 6.56 -6.98
CA GLU A 54 2.32 6.22 -8.05
C GLU A 54 3.79 6.38 -7.60
N SER A 55 4.14 7.50 -6.97
CA SER A 55 5.50 7.77 -6.51
C SER A 55 5.97 6.77 -5.45
N LEU A 56 5.09 6.34 -4.55
CA LEU A 56 5.37 5.32 -3.55
C LEU A 56 5.72 3.98 -4.20
N PHE A 57 4.89 3.51 -5.14
CA PHE A 57 5.16 2.26 -5.84
C PHE A 57 6.41 2.36 -6.74
N ARG A 58 6.65 3.50 -7.38
CA ARG A 58 7.91 3.76 -8.12
C ARG A 58 9.13 3.69 -7.21
N PHE A 59 9.07 4.31 -6.04
CA PHE A 59 10.15 4.26 -5.05
C PHE A 59 10.39 2.82 -4.59
N ALA A 60 9.34 2.05 -4.28
CA ALA A 60 9.46 0.64 -3.93
C ALA A 60 10.09 -0.20 -5.06
N CYS A 61 9.68 0.02 -6.32
CA CYS A 61 10.29 -0.65 -7.48
C CYS A 61 11.79 -0.33 -7.62
N GLN A 62 12.22 0.89 -7.32
CA GLN A 62 13.63 1.27 -7.36
C GLN A 62 14.47 0.65 -6.22
N GLN A 63 13.84 0.33 -5.10
CA GLN A 63 14.47 -0.28 -3.93
C GLN A 63 14.40 -1.82 -3.93
N GLN A 64 14.00 -2.43 -5.05
CA GLN A 64 13.97 -3.89 -5.15
C GLN A 64 15.36 -4.49 -4.89
N PRO A 65 15.46 -5.56 -4.08
CA PRO A 65 14.36 -6.29 -3.43
C PRO A 65 13.90 -5.62 -2.11
N CYS A 66 12.60 -5.31 -1.97
CA CYS A 66 12.02 -4.70 -0.76
C CYS A 66 10.62 -5.23 -0.42
N ILE A 67 10.15 -4.95 0.80
CA ILE A 67 8.78 -5.19 1.26
C ILE A 67 8.08 -3.84 1.42
N LEU A 68 6.97 -3.62 0.70
CA LEU A 68 6.08 -2.47 0.93
C LEU A 68 5.04 -2.87 1.98
N PHE A 69 5.09 -2.26 3.15
CA PHE A 69 4.17 -2.50 4.24
C PHE A 69 3.20 -1.32 4.40
N VAL A 70 1.90 -1.59 4.26
CA VAL A 70 0.82 -0.61 4.41
C VAL A 70 0.03 -1.01 5.65
N ASP A 71 0.17 -0.23 6.72
CA ASP A 71 -0.63 -0.40 7.95
C ASP A 71 -1.93 0.41 7.83
N ASP A 72 -2.99 -0.02 8.54
CA ASP A 72 -4.30 0.65 8.55
C ASP A 72 -4.86 0.97 7.15
N ILE A 73 -4.74 0.00 6.21
CA ILE A 73 -5.21 0.14 4.82
C ILE A 73 -6.73 0.35 4.73
N ASP A 74 -7.49 0.00 5.74
CA ASP A 74 -8.91 0.32 5.87
C ASP A 74 -9.17 1.83 5.92
N GLY A 75 -8.26 2.62 6.50
CA GLY A 75 -8.30 4.08 6.45
C GLY A 75 -8.08 4.64 5.03
N LEU A 76 -7.35 3.91 4.18
CA LEU A 76 -7.16 4.23 2.76
C LEU A 76 -8.38 3.84 1.92
N LEU A 77 -8.89 2.63 2.12
CA LEU A 77 -9.85 2.00 1.22
C LEU A 77 -11.27 2.49 1.43
N GLY A 78 -11.60 3.06 2.60
CA GLY A 78 -12.90 3.66 2.92
C GLY A 78 -14.09 2.69 2.82
N GLN A 79 -15.12 2.87 3.64
CA GLN A 79 -16.39 2.21 3.37
C GLN A 79 -17.09 2.92 2.20
N ARG A 80 -17.58 2.14 1.23
CA ARG A 80 -18.22 2.63 -0.01
C ARG A 80 -19.51 3.46 0.21
N ASP A 81 -19.98 3.60 1.44
CA ASP A 81 -21.29 4.16 1.78
C ASP A 81 -21.29 5.64 2.22
N ASP A 82 -20.14 6.27 2.47
CA ASP A 82 -20.13 7.59 3.10
C ASP A 82 -19.70 8.72 2.15
N SER A 83 -20.66 9.53 1.69
CA SER A 83 -20.65 10.72 0.78
C SER A 83 -19.39 11.61 0.58
N ARG A 84 -18.26 11.39 1.27
CA ARG A 84 -16.90 11.89 0.97
C ARG A 84 -16.18 11.10 -0.14
N LEU A 85 -16.95 10.39 -0.97
CA LEU A 85 -16.53 9.18 -1.69
C LEU A 85 -15.62 9.38 -2.90
N GLU A 86 -15.75 10.47 -3.67
CA GLU A 86 -15.10 10.51 -4.99
C GLU A 86 -13.56 10.45 -4.88
N VAL A 87 -12.95 11.31 -4.06
CA VAL A 87 -11.49 11.38 -3.91
C VAL A 87 -10.91 10.07 -3.35
N ASN A 88 -11.55 9.48 -2.34
CA ASN A 88 -11.09 8.21 -1.75
C ASN A 88 -11.27 7.02 -2.70
N GLN A 89 -12.31 7.02 -3.53
CA GLN A 89 -12.52 6.00 -4.55
C GLN A 89 -11.44 6.04 -5.64
N HIS A 90 -11.03 7.24 -6.07
CA HIS A 90 -9.93 7.40 -7.03
C HIS A 90 -8.61 6.87 -6.47
N ILE A 91 -8.25 7.27 -5.25
CA ILE A 91 -7.03 6.79 -4.58
C ILE A 91 -7.06 5.27 -4.39
N THR A 92 -8.20 4.72 -3.95
CA THR A 92 -8.40 3.27 -3.80
C THR A 92 -8.20 2.54 -5.12
N ARG A 93 -8.79 3.05 -6.19
CA ARG A 93 -8.67 2.47 -7.53
C ARG A 93 -7.21 2.46 -7.98
N ASP A 94 -6.51 3.58 -7.85
CA ASP A 94 -5.11 3.68 -8.27
C ASP A 94 -4.19 2.78 -7.46
N PHE A 95 -4.42 2.69 -6.15
CA PHE A 95 -3.70 1.74 -5.29
C PHE A 95 -3.86 0.30 -5.78
N LEU A 96 -5.10 -0.12 -6.11
CA LEU A 96 -5.37 -1.45 -6.62
C LEU A 96 -4.69 -1.71 -7.97
N ILE A 97 -4.74 -0.75 -8.91
CA ILE A 97 -4.08 -0.89 -10.22
C ILE A 97 -2.55 -1.01 -10.06
N GLN A 98 -1.96 -0.24 -9.14
CA GLN A 98 -0.53 -0.32 -8.86
C GLN A 98 -0.15 -1.65 -8.19
N MET A 99 -1.00 -2.16 -7.29
CA MET A 99 -0.79 -3.45 -6.61
C MET A 99 -0.88 -4.63 -7.59
N GLU A 100 -1.74 -4.56 -8.61
CA GLU A 100 -1.80 -5.53 -9.71
C GLU A 100 -0.56 -5.49 -10.62
N GLY A 101 0.27 -4.43 -10.54
CA GLY A 101 1.44 -4.27 -11.39
C GLY A 101 1.11 -3.81 -12.81
N ASN A 102 -0.08 -3.29 -13.08
CA ASN A 102 -0.47 -2.92 -14.46
C ASN A 102 0.16 -1.59 -14.94
N LEU A 103 0.55 -0.68 -14.04
CA LEU A 103 1.03 0.66 -14.43
C LEU A 103 2.56 0.78 -14.56
N LEU A 104 3.35 0.05 -13.76
CA LEU A 104 4.80 0.23 -13.69
C LEU A 104 5.60 -0.73 -14.56
N TYR A 105 4.99 -1.80 -15.06
CA TYR A 105 5.65 -2.74 -15.96
C TYR A 105 5.55 -2.33 -17.44
N HIS A 106 4.64 -1.40 -17.79
CA HIS A 106 4.48 -0.91 -19.17
C HIS A 106 5.42 0.23 -19.58
N THR A 107 6.24 0.77 -18.67
CA THR A 107 7.27 1.78 -19.00
C THR A 107 8.68 1.19 -19.16
N LYS A 108 8.79 -0.14 -19.29
CA LYS A 108 10.06 -0.84 -19.55
C LYS A 108 10.20 -1.40 -20.98
N GLU A 109 9.48 -0.83 -21.95
CA GLU A 109 9.77 -1.04 -23.38
C GLU A 109 10.25 0.26 -24.04
#